data_AF-A0A948BBA4-F1
#
_entry.id   AF-A0A948BBA4-F1
#
_cell.length_a   1.000
_cell.length_b   1.000
_cell.length_c   1.000
_cell.angle_alpha   90.00
_cell.angle_beta   90.00
_cell.angle_gamma   90.00
#
_symmetry.space_group_name_H-M   'P 1'
#
loop_
_entity.id
_entity.type
_entity.pdbx_description
1 polymer ?
#
loop_
_entity_poly.entity_id
_entity_poly.type
_entity_poly.pdbx_seq_one_letter_code
_entity_poly.pdbx_strand_id
1 'polypeptide(L)' 'HYNIYFGIDRFGPWYYIFVPAALGGTLLIINLIFQTAFFRRESVLSYFFAVATVFSEIMLFVAMIFIVLLNI' A
#
# COMPACT_ATOMS: atom_id res chain seq x y z
N HIS A 1 -40.91 9.25 1.55
CA HIS A 1 -40.49 8.07 2.34
C HIS A 1 -38.97 8.09 2.46
N TYR A 2 -38.46 7.95 3.68
CA TYR A 2 -37.19 8.46 4.19
C TYR A 2 -35.92 7.81 3.61
N ASN A 3 -35.06 8.60 2.98
CA ASN A 3 -33.74 9.02 3.45
C ASN A 3 -32.89 8.06 4.33
N ILE A 4 -32.57 6.84 3.86
CA ILE A 4 -31.58 5.93 4.50
C ILE A 4 -30.31 5.70 3.64
N TYR A 5 -30.12 6.46 2.56
CA TYR A 5 -28.96 6.29 1.66
C TYR A 5 -27.92 7.41 1.77
N PHE A 6 -28.14 8.43 2.62
CA PHE A 6 -27.24 9.59 2.69
C PHE A 6 -25.91 9.34 3.44
N GLY A 7 -25.79 8.23 4.18
CA GLY A 7 -24.56 7.86 4.89
C GLY A 7 -23.64 6.91 4.11
N ILE A 8 -24.21 6.05 3.28
CA ILE A 8 -23.47 5.00 2.55
C ILE A 8 -22.94 5.53 1.21
N ASP A 9 -23.68 6.42 0.53
CA ASP A 9 -23.23 7.00 -0.75
C ASP A 9 -22.35 8.25 -0.59
N ARG A 10 -22.45 9.01 0.52
CA ARG A 10 -21.64 10.23 0.70
C ARG A 10 -20.17 9.95 1.01
N PHE A 11 -19.88 8.85 1.70
CA PHE A 11 -18.51 8.44 2.05
C PHE A 11 -17.90 7.44 1.07
N GLY A 12 -18.69 7.01 0.07
CA GLY A 12 -18.32 5.92 -0.79
C GLY A 12 -17.88 4.68 0.00
N PRO A 13 -17.37 3.67 -0.70
CA PRO A 13 -16.74 2.51 -0.10
C PRO A 13 -15.47 2.86 0.71
N TRP A 14 -15.64 3.28 1.96
CA TRP A 14 -14.61 3.64 2.95
C TRP A 14 -13.50 2.58 3.10
N TYR A 15 -13.79 1.32 2.76
CA TYR A 15 -12.82 0.24 2.72
C TYR A 15 -11.69 0.46 1.70
N TYR A 16 -11.86 1.33 0.69
CA TYR A 16 -10.81 1.67 -0.26
C TYR A 16 -9.62 2.39 0.38
N ILE A 17 -9.80 3.03 1.54
CA ILE A 17 -8.68 3.65 2.28
C ILE A 17 -7.69 2.58 2.79
N PHE A 18 -8.16 1.34 3.02
CA PHE A 18 -7.32 0.22 3.45
C PHE A 18 -6.66 -0.52 2.29
N VAL A 19 -7.07 -0.29 1.05
CA VAL A 19 -6.49 -0.96 -0.14
C VAL A 19 -5.01 -0.59 -0.35
N PRO A 20 -4.59 0.69 -0.27
CA PRO A 20 -3.17 1.05 -0.35
C PRO A 20 -2.34 0.43 0.77
N ALA A 21 -2.88 0.39 2.00
CA ALA A 21 -2.21 -0.19 3.15
C ALA A 21 -2.06 -1.72 3.00
N ALA A 22 -3.09 -2.41 2.52
CA ALA A 22 -3.05 -3.84 2.26
C ALA A 22 -2.08 -4.19 1.11
N LEU A 23 -2.08 -3.41 0.02
CA LEU A 23 -1.12 -3.56 -1.08
C LEU A 23 0.31 -3.31 -0.63
N GLY A 24 0.54 -2.27 0.19
CA GLY A 24 1.85 -1.98 0.76
C GLY A 24 2.36 -3.09 1.66
N GLY A 25 1.53 -3.55 2.60
CA GLY A 25 1.88 -4.69 3.45
C GLY A 25 2.18 -5.95 2.65
N THR A 26 1.41 -6.23 1.59
CA THR A 26 1.65 -7.40 0.72
C THR A 26 2.97 -7.27 -0.04
N LEU A 27 3.26 -6.10 -0.62
CA LEU A 27 4.52 -5.82 -1.30
C LEU A 27 5.71 -5.92 -0.35
N LEU A 28 5.59 -5.38 0.87
CA LEU A 28 6.62 -5.44 1.90
C LEU A 28 6.92 -6.89 2.26
N ILE A 29 5.89 -7.71 2.53
CA ILE A 29 6.05 -9.14 2.85
C ILE A 29 6.74 -9.88 1.71
N ILE A 30 6.29 -9.68 0.47
CA ILE A 30 6.89 -10.33 -0.71
C ILE A 30 8.36 -9.95 -0.82
N ASN A 31 8.68 -8.64 -0.76
CA ASN A 31 10.05 -8.16 -0.85
C ASN A 31 10.93 -8.67 0.30
N LEU A 32 10.41 -8.77 1.53
CA LEU A 32 11.13 -9.35 2.68
C LEU A 32 11.45 -10.83 2.48
N ILE A 33 10.50 -11.60 1.93
CA ILE A 33 10.70 -13.02 1.61
C ILE A 33 11.80 -13.15 0.55
N PHE A 34 11.73 -12.37 -0.52
CA PHE A 34 12.77 -12.35 -1.57
C PHE A 34 14.13 -11.93 -0.99
N GLN A 35 14.16 -10.88 -0.18
CA GLN A 35 15.38 -10.40 0.43
C GLN A 35 16.01 -11.47 1.33
N THR A 36 15.22 -12.14 2.18
CA THR A 36 15.70 -13.20 3.08
C THR A 36 16.16 -14.45 2.31
N ALA A 37 15.47 -14.81 1.22
CA ALA A 37 15.82 -15.95 0.39
C ALA A 37 17.11 -15.73 -0.42
N PHE A 38 17.33 -14.51 -0.93
CA PHE A 38 18.48 -14.17 -1.79
C PHE A 38 19.67 -13.55 -1.05
N PHE A 39 19.52 -13.17 0.22
CA PHE A 39 20.58 -12.57 1.05
C PHE A 39 21.88 -13.37 1.06
N ARG A 40 21.77 -14.70 0.95
CA ARG A 40 22.91 -15.62 1.04
C ARG A 40 23.70 -15.80 -0.24
N ARG A 41 23.19 -15.38 -1.41
CA ARG A 41 23.76 -15.77 -2.71
C ARG A 41 24.27 -14.60 -3.54
N GLU A 42 23.64 -13.42 -3.48
CA GLU A 42 23.97 -12.27 -4.33
C GLU A 42 23.62 -10.95 -3.62
N SER A 43 24.62 -10.32 -2.98
CA SER A 43 24.43 -9.09 -2.20
C SER A 43 23.88 -7.92 -3.03
N VAL A 44 24.23 -7.83 -4.32
CA VAL A 44 23.78 -6.76 -5.23
C VAL A 44 22.27 -6.83 -5.49
N LEU A 45 21.72 -8.03 -5.69
CA LEU A 45 20.28 -8.24 -5.89
C LEU A 45 19.50 -7.87 -4.63
N SER A 46 20.02 -8.20 -3.45
CA SER A 46 19.38 -7.83 -2.18
C SER A 46 19.30 -6.31 -1.98
N TYR A 47 20.33 -5.55 -2.38
CA TYR A 47 20.30 -4.09 -2.32
C TYR A 47 19.29 -3.51 -3.31
N PHE A 48 19.22 -4.06 -4.52
CA PHE A 48 18.24 -3.62 -5.52
C PHE A 48 16.81 -3.82 -5.03
N PHE A 49 16.49 -4.99 -4.47
CA PHE A 49 15.18 -5.26 -3.87
C PHE A 49 14.87 -4.34 -2.69
N ALA A 50 15.85 -4.06 -1.82
CA ALA A 50 15.65 -3.14 -0.71
C ALA A 50 15.30 -1.72 -1.18
N VAL A 51 16.03 -1.19 -2.18
CA VAL A 51 15.76 0.14 -2.76
C VAL A 51 14.40 0.17 -3.46
N ALA A 52 14.07 -0.87 -4.23
CA ALA A 52 12.76 -0.99 -4.87
C ALA A 52 11.61 -1.01 -3.85
N THR A 53 11.81 -1.70 -2.72
CA THR A 53 10.83 -1.76 -1.62
C THR A 53 10.60 -0.37 -1.03
N VAL A 54 11.67 0.33 -0.65
CA VAL A 54 11.59 1.70 -0.10
C VAL A 54 10.89 2.64 -1.07
N PHE A 55 11.23 2.57 -2.36
CA PHE A 55 10.59 3.41 -3.38
C PHE A 55 9.10 3.09 -3.53
N SER A 56 8.72 1.80 -3.53
CA SER A 56 7.33 1.38 -3.61
C SER A 56 6.51 1.79 -2.38
N GLU A 57 7.09 1.73 -1.17
CA GLU A 57 6.42 2.20 0.04
C GLU A 57 6.20 3.71 0.03
N ILE A 58 7.18 4.49 -0.43
CA ILE A 58 7.03 5.94 -0.56
C ILE A 58 5.89 6.28 -1.55
N MET A 59 5.82 5.60 -2.70
CA MET A 59 4.73 5.81 -3.65
C MET A 59 3.36 5.48 -3.05
N LEU A 60 3.26 4.37 -2.29
CA LEU A 60 2.02 3.98 -1.64
C LEU A 60 1.63 4.93 -0.50
N PHE A 61 2.61 5.46 0.23
CA PHE A 61 2.38 6.48 1.25
C PHE A 61 1.82 7.76 0.63
N VAL A 62 2.42 8.23 -0.48
CA VAL A 62 1.90 9.40 -1.22
C VAL A 62 0.50 9.13 -1.78
N ALA A 63 0.25 7.93 -2.31
CA ALA A 63 -1.08 7.54 -2.79
C ALA A 63 -2.12 7.55 -1.66
N MET A 64 -1.75 7.09 -0.46
CA MET A 64 -2.62 7.14 0.72
C MET A 64 -2.98 8.58 1.09
N ILE A 65 -2.00 9.50 1.09
CA ILE A 65 -2.24 10.93 1.37
C ILE A 65 -3.26 11.51 0.38
N PHE A 66 -3.09 11.23 -0.92
CA PHE A 66 -4.05 11.69 -1.93
C PHE A 66 -5.45 11.12 -1.74
N ILE A 67 -5.56 9.83 -1.41
CA ILE A 67 -6.85 9.20 -1.14
C ILE A 67 -7.54 9.86 0.06
N VAL A 68 -6.80 10.15 1.14
CA VAL A 68 -7.34 10.84 2.31
C VAL A 68 -7.76 12.27 1.96
N LEU A 69 -6.93 13.03 1.24
CA LEU A 69 -7.25 14.39 0.80
C LEU A 69 -8.44 14.46 -0.15
N LEU A 70 -8.64 13.45 -0.99
CA LEU A 70 -9.75 13.38 -1.94
C LEU A 70 -11.05 12.90 -1.27
N ASN A 71 -10.95 12.20 -0.14
CA ASN A 71 -12.08 11.73 0.65
C ASN A 71 -12.55 12.74 1.72
N ILE A 72 -11.71 13.71 2.09
CA ILE A 72 -12.06 14.88 2.93
C ILE A 72 -12.83 15.92 2.09
#